data_AF-A0A7W1PXR7-F1
#
_entry.id   AF-A0A7W1PXR7-F1
#
_cell.length_a   1.000
_cell.length_b   1.000
_cell.length_c   1.000
_cell.angle_alpha   90.00
_cell.angle_beta   90.00
_cell.angle_gamma   90.00
#
_symmetry.space_group_name_H-M   'P 1'
#
loop_
_entity.id
_entity.type
_entity.pdbx_description
1 polymer ?
#
loop_
_entity_poly.entity_id
_entity_poly.type
_entity_poly.pdbx_seq_one_letter_code
_entity_poly.pdbx_strand_id
1 'polypeptide(L)'
;MNYRLLISAILLIAFSLISFYSGLFYKSAQEITHDFSYKFIEKQRKLEDLVTQFAEQAKNQGPEMLFIHNENILENFHDEGFMAYGFRNGEMAYWSDNSVPFLNYLGISRLENSFVKIQNGWYSLAVKHQENVSVAGLMPVKKIYPHQNQYLQNVFLPGFSTPDAVNITLNPADSKFHVNGTNDSFLFGLVFPDDSYPWAFKNLISLFFFIVGMLLLIAFLQHEIKRLTNYSLSGMIVFSGILVALRAVFLIKGFPPFLYQFELFSPSYYATSAISPSLGDFLLNSLLIFYLLYVINTKFSFRQLPLDDVSLKGKKRIVFLITMLAFLFAAQIVFWLTGLIVDSNINFNLNNIFELDY
;
A
#
# COMPACT_ATOMS: atom_id res chain seq x y z
N MET A 1 -37.66 0.53 -20.45
CA MET A 1 -36.20 0.67 -20.64
C MET A 1 -35.63 1.31 -19.37
N ASN A 2 -34.87 0.57 -18.57
CA ASN A 2 -34.34 1.06 -17.30
C ASN A 2 -33.02 1.83 -17.50
N TYR A 3 -33.10 2.99 -18.17
CA TYR A 3 -31.95 3.88 -18.35
C TYR A 3 -31.31 4.32 -17.03
N ARG A 4 -32.05 4.21 -15.91
CA ARG A 4 -31.55 4.49 -14.56
C ARG A 4 -30.27 3.70 -14.24
N LEU A 5 -30.21 2.41 -14.60
CA LEU A 5 -29.02 1.58 -14.34
C LEU A 5 -27.81 2.07 -15.15
N LEU A 6 -28.01 2.38 -16.43
CA LEU A 6 -26.96 2.89 -17.31
C LEU A 6 -26.45 4.26 -16.83
N ILE A 7 -27.36 5.17 -16.50
CA ILE A 7 -27.01 6.51 -15.99
C ILE A 7 -26.22 6.39 -14.69
N SER A 8 -26.68 5.57 -13.74
CA SER A 8 -25.95 5.33 -12.49
C SER A 8 -24.57 4.72 -12.75
N ALA A 9 -24.46 3.73 -13.64
CA ALA A 9 -23.18 3.12 -13.99
C ALA A 9 -22.19 4.16 -14.55
N ILE A 10 -22.64 4.99 -15.51
CA ILE A 10 -21.82 6.04 -16.11
C ILE A 10 -21.41 7.08 -15.06
N LEU A 11 -22.33 7.52 -14.20
CA LEU A 11 -22.02 8.50 -13.16
C LEU A 11 -20.99 7.98 -12.16
N LEU A 12 -21.08 6.71 -11.73
CA LEU A 12 -20.13 6.14 -10.78
C LEU A 12 -18.74 5.93 -11.43
N ILE A 13 -18.69 5.47 -12.68
CA ILE A 13 -17.43 5.35 -13.42
C ILE A 13 -16.80 6.73 -13.65
N ALA A 14 -17.60 7.72 -14.07
CA ALA A 14 -17.12 9.09 -14.25
C ALA A 14 -16.64 9.70 -12.93
N PHE A 15 -17.39 9.53 -11.84
CA PHE A 15 -16.98 9.98 -10.51
C PHE A 15 -15.66 9.33 -10.09
N SER A 16 -15.52 8.01 -10.23
CA SER A 16 -14.27 7.30 -9.94
C SER A 16 -13.06 7.88 -10.68
N LEU A 17 -13.20 8.13 -11.99
CA LEU A 17 -12.15 8.69 -12.84
C LEU A 17 -11.84 10.15 -12.47
N ILE A 18 -12.88 10.98 -12.30
CA ILE A 18 -12.71 12.38 -11.90
C ILE A 18 -12.02 12.44 -10.54
N SER A 19 -12.46 11.66 -9.55
CA SER A 19 -11.82 11.60 -8.23
C SER A 19 -10.37 11.18 -8.29
N PHE A 20 -10.03 10.25 -9.19
CA PHE A 20 -8.64 9.83 -9.40
C PHE A 20 -7.78 10.94 -10.01
N TYR A 21 -8.21 11.55 -11.13
CA TYR A 21 -7.42 12.56 -11.85
C TYR A 21 -7.37 13.92 -11.17
N SER A 22 -8.45 14.32 -10.49
CA SER A 22 -8.52 15.62 -9.81
C SER A 22 -7.71 15.67 -8.53
N GLY A 23 -7.22 14.53 -8.04
CA GLY A 23 -6.59 14.50 -6.74
C GLY A 23 -7.58 14.68 -5.58
N LEU A 24 -8.90 14.56 -5.80
CA LEU A 24 -9.95 14.92 -4.82
C LEU A 24 -9.75 14.30 -3.42
N PHE A 25 -9.12 13.14 -3.35
CA PHE A 25 -8.83 12.46 -2.09
C PHE A 25 -7.35 12.52 -1.67
N TYR A 26 -6.47 13.10 -2.46
CA TYR A 26 -5.02 13.13 -2.21
C TYR A 26 -4.71 14.19 -1.15
N LYS A 27 -3.92 13.85 -0.13
CA LYS A 27 -3.33 14.89 0.72
C LYS A 27 -2.22 15.53 -0.09
N SER A 28 -2.18 16.85 -0.19
CA SER A 28 -1.03 17.51 -0.78
C SER A 28 0.24 17.21 0.04
N ALA A 29 1.42 17.26 -0.60
CA ALA A 29 2.70 17.19 0.13
C ALA A 29 2.76 18.25 1.25
N GLN A 30 2.13 19.41 1.03
CA GLN A 30 1.95 20.45 2.04
C GLN A 30 1.12 19.99 3.24
N GLU A 31 -0.03 19.34 3.01
CA GLU A 31 -0.86 18.78 4.08
C GLU A 31 -0.13 17.70 4.89
N ILE A 32 0.60 16.78 4.24
CA ILE A 32 1.43 15.83 5.00
C ILE A 32 2.44 16.58 5.84
N THR A 33 3.16 17.52 5.23
CA THR A 33 4.22 18.25 5.93
C THR A 33 3.67 18.99 7.14
N HIS A 34 2.47 19.57 7.01
CA HIS A 34 1.78 20.22 8.12
C HIS A 34 1.41 19.22 9.23
N ASP A 35 0.73 18.12 8.90
CA ASP A 35 0.36 17.09 9.87
C ASP A 35 1.59 16.48 10.56
N PHE A 36 2.64 16.22 9.79
CA PHE A 36 3.90 15.70 10.29
C PHE A 36 4.55 16.71 11.23
N SER A 37 4.66 17.98 10.84
CA SER A 37 5.25 19.03 11.66
C SER A 37 4.49 19.22 12.98
N TYR A 38 3.15 19.21 12.92
CA TYR A 38 2.31 19.32 14.11
C TYR A 38 2.59 18.19 15.10
N LYS A 39 2.56 16.93 14.63
CA LYS A 39 2.83 15.76 15.48
C LYS A 39 4.28 15.69 15.95
N PHE A 40 5.22 16.12 15.11
CA PHE A 40 6.64 16.18 15.45
C PHE A 40 6.88 17.15 16.60
N ILE A 41 6.32 18.37 16.52
CA ILE A 41 6.44 19.38 17.57
C ILE A 41 5.78 18.89 18.87
N GLU A 42 4.61 18.25 18.79
CA GLU A 42 3.94 17.68 19.95
C GLU A 42 4.84 16.65 20.66
N LYS A 43 5.36 15.67 19.92
CA LYS A 43 6.27 14.65 20.47
C LYS A 43 7.60 15.24 20.94
N GLN A 44 8.15 16.23 20.24
CA GLN A 44 9.38 16.92 20.66
C GLN A 44 9.19 17.62 22.01
N ARG A 45 8.07 18.32 22.23
CA ARG A 45 7.76 18.96 23.52
C ARG A 45 7.65 17.94 24.64
N LYS A 46 6.99 16.80 24.39
CA LYS A 46 6.93 15.69 25.35
C LYS A 46 8.31 15.15 25.70
N LEU A 47 9.16 14.95 24.69
CA LEU A 47 10.54 14.51 24.90
C LEU A 47 11.32 15.50 25.76
N GLU A 48 11.23 16.80 25.47
CA GLU A 48 11.90 17.87 26.22
C GLU A 48 11.43 17.95 27.67
N ASP A 49 10.12 17.77 27.91
CA ASP A 49 9.52 17.72 29.25
C ASP A 49 10.02 16.50 30.04
N LEU A 50 9.94 15.31 29.45
CA LEU A 50 10.42 14.07 30.09
C LEU A 50 11.93 14.12 30.40
N VAL A 51 12.74 14.64 29.48
CA VAL A 51 14.19 14.82 29.71
C VAL A 51 14.44 15.83 30.83
N THR A 52 13.65 16.89 30.92
CA THR A 52 13.77 17.89 31.99
C THR A 52 13.43 17.28 33.35
N GLN A 53 12.30 16.56 33.44
CA GLN A 53 11.88 15.86 34.66
C GLN A 53 12.92 14.83 35.11
N PHE A 54 13.45 14.04 34.17
CA PHE A 54 14.52 13.08 34.46
C PHE A 54 15.75 13.82 35.00
N ALA A 55 16.22 14.89 34.33
CA ALA A 55 17.41 15.62 34.74
C ALA A 55 17.29 16.24 36.14
N GLU A 56 16.12 16.79 36.50
CA GLU A 56 15.86 17.35 37.83
C GLU A 56 15.96 16.31 38.95
N GLN A 57 15.47 15.10 38.68
CA GLN A 57 15.57 14.02 39.65
C GLN A 57 16.98 13.44 39.70
N ALA A 58 17.66 13.38 38.55
CA ALA A 58 19.00 12.81 38.43
C ALA A 58 20.03 13.65 39.17
N LYS A 59 19.78 14.96 39.30
CA LYS A 59 20.59 15.88 40.12
C LYS A 59 20.70 15.42 41.57
N ASN A 60 19.61 14.94 42.17
CA ASN A 60 19.57 14.65 43.61
C ASN A 60 20.09 13.25 43.95
N GLN A 61 19.90 12.28 43.06
CA GLN A 61 20.16 10.86 43.36
C GLN A 61 21.27 10.25 42.49
N GLY A 62 21.69 10.93 41.43
CA GLY A 62 22.55 10.38 40.37
C GLY A 62 21.72 9.60 39.34
N PRO A 63 22.14 9.58 38.05
CA PRO A 63 21.41 8.89 36.99
C PRO A 63 21.30 7.38 37.22
N GLU A 64 22.21 6.77 37.98
CA GLU A 64 22.21 5.34 38.28
C GLU A 64 21.12 4.94 39.29
N MET A 65 20.78 5.82 40.24
CA MET A 65 19.85 5.52 41.33
C MET A 65 18.39 5.72 40.95
N LEU A 66 18.11 6.54 39.92
CA LEU A 66 16.77 6.76 39.40
C LEU A 66 16.16 5.51 38.78
N PHE A 67 16.99 4.62 38.23
CA PHE A 67 16.58 3.32 37.72
C PHE A 67 15.95 2.42 38.80
N ILE A 68 16.45 2.50 40.04
CA ILE A 68 16.00 1.62 41.12
C ILE A 68 14.72 2.16 41.78
N HIS A 69 14.49 3.48 41.71
CA HIS A 69 13.47 4.15 42.53
C HIS A 69 12.35 4.85 41.73
N ASN A 70 12.42 4.90 40.39
CA ASN A 70 11.46 5.67 39.59
C ASN A 70 11.05 5.01 38.27
N GLU A 71 10.37 3.86 38.38
CA GLU A 71 9.81 3.10 37.24
C GLU A 71 8.88 3.96 36.37
N ASN A 72 8.05 4.82 36.97
CA ASN A 72 7.04 5.62 36.28
C ASN A 72 7.59 6.51 35.15
N ILE A 73 8.79 7.09 35.31
CA ILE A 73 9.36 7.98 34.28
C ILE A 73 9.89 7.15 33.11
N LEU A 74 10.51 6.02 33.41
CA LEU A 74 11.03 5.11 32.39
C LEU A 74 9.88 4.49 31.59
N GLU A 75 8.77 4.15 32.26
CA GLU A 75 7.52 3.76 31.60
C GLU A 75 7.02 4.84 30.65
N ASN A 76 7.00 6.12 31.06
CA ASN A 76 6.59 7.22 30.18
C ASN A 76 7.47 7.37 28.93
N PHE A 77 8.79 7.19 29.06
CA PHE A 77 9.68 7.16 27.88
C PHE A 77 9.35 5.98 26.96
N HIS A 78 9.15 4.79 27.53
CA HIS A 78 8.84 3.58 26.78
C HIS A 78 7.48 3.67 26.07
N ASP A 79 6.44 4.17 26.73
CA ASP A 79 5.08 4.31 26.19
C ASP A 79 5.02 5.27 25.00
N GLU A 80 5.83 6.33 25.00
CA GLU A 80 5.97 7.26 23.88
C GLU A 80 6.94 6.76 22.79
N GLY A 81 7.66 5.65 23.05
CA GLY A 81 8.67 5.07 22.16
C GLY A 81 9.97 5.87 22.11
N PHE A 82 10.29 6.58 23.19
CA PHE A 82 11.52 7.36 23.36
C PHE A 82 12.58 6.57 24.11
N MET A 83 13.83 6.98 23.94
CA MET A 83 14.98 6.37 24.60
C MET A 83 15.63 7.40 25.52
N ALA A 84 15.97 7.01 26.75
CA ALA A 84 16.59 7.86 27.75
C ALA A 84 18.01 7.39 28.06
N TYR A 85 18.94 8.34 28.17
CA TYR A 85 20.34 8.09 28.46
C TYR A 85 20.83 9.05 29.54
N GLY A 86 21.45 8.51 30.59
CA GLY A 86 22.00 9.28 31.70
C GLY A 86 23.51 9.27 31.66
N PHE A 87 24.12 10.43 31.89
CA PHE A 87 25.56 10.63 31.87
C PHE A 87 26.02 11.29 33.18
N ARG A 88 27.20 10.89 33.66
CA ARG A 88 27.87 11.51 34.81
C ARG A 88 29.30 11.86 34.42
N ASN A 89 29.68 13.12 34.61
CA ASN A 89 30.98 13.65 34.16
C ASN A 89 31.27 13.39 32.66
N GLY A 90 30.22 13.30 31.83
CA GLY A 90 30.34 13.01 30.40
C GLY A 90 30.43 11.52 30.03
N GLU A 91 30.47 10.61 31.00
CA GLU A 91 30.44 9.16 30.77
C GLU A 91 29.01 8.63 30.93
N MET A 92 28.55 7.81 29.99
CA MET A 92 27.25 7.12 30.10
C MET A 92 27.22 6.25 31.35
N ALA A 93 26.29 6.57 32.22
CA ALA A 93 25.99 5.84 33.44
C ALA A 93 24.72 5.00 33.29
N TYR A 94 23.84 5.35 32.34
CA TYR A 94 22.55 4.69 32.13
C TYR A 94 22.06 4.76 30.67
N TRP A 95 21.32 3.74 30.24
CA TRP A 95 20.53 3.70 29.01
C TRP A 95 19.24 2.89 29.19
N SER A 96 18.12 3.39 28.67
CA SER A 96 16.84 2.65 28.68
C SER A 96 16.72 1.65 27.53
N ASP A 97 17.52 1.83 26.47
CA ASP A 97 17.43 1.06 25.23
C ASP A 97 18.82 0.89 24.59
N ASN A 98 19.10 -0.31 24.06
CA ASN A 98 20.38 -0.69 23.47
C ASN A 98 20.42 -0.66 21.93
N SER A 99 19.35 -0.23 21.27
CA SER A 99 19.26 -0.13 19.82
C SER A 99 20.20 0.91 19.22
N VAL A 100 20.74 1.83 20.04
CA VAL A 100 21.74 2.83 19.64
C VAL A 100 23.06 2.65 20.45
N PRO A 101 23.92 1.68 20.09
CA PRO A 101 25.00 1.21 20.97
C PRO A 101 26.26 2.12 21.11
N PHE A 102 26.26 3.37 20.63
CA PHE A 102 27.51 4.16 20.52
C PHE A 102 27.43 5.64 20.92
N LEU A 103 26.49 6.02 21.79
CA LEU A 103 26.24 7.45 22.10
C LEU A 103 27.40 8.14 22.83
N ASN A 104 28.18 7.42 23.64
CA ASN A 104 29.39 7.95 24.29
C ASN A 104 30.45 8.40 23.28
N TYR A 105 30.65 7.63 22.21
CA TYR A 105 31.63 7.96 21.15
C TYR A 105 31.19 9.17 20.32
N LEU A 106 29.87 9.34 20.16
CA LEU A 106 29.28 10.46 19.41
C LEU A 106 29.29 11.78 20.18
N GLY A 107 29.71 11.79 21.46
CA GLY A 107 29.74 13.01 22.27
C GLY A 107 28.36 13.65 22.43
N ILE A 108 27.29 12.86 22.43
CA ILE A 108 25.90 13.35 22.43
C ILE A 108 25.57 14.15 23.69
N SER A 109 26.23 13.85 24.81
CA SER A 109 26.21 14.65 26.03
C SER A 109 26.83 16.04 25.89
N ARG A 110 27.33 16.43 24.71
CA ARG A 110 27.84 17.78 24.40
C ARG A 110 27.03 18.46 23.30
N LEU A 111 26.05 17.78 22.73
CA LEU A 111 25.17 18.33 21.71
C LEU A 111 23.99 19.02 22.38
N GLU A 112 23.51 20.08 21.75
CA GLU A 112 22.25 20.72 22.10
C GLU A 112 21.08 20.02 21.40
N ASN A 113 19.86 20.45 21.71
CA ASN A 113 18.65 19.95 21.05
C ASN A 113 18.81 20.06 19.53
N SER A 114 18.74 18.92 18.85
CA SER A 114 19.11 18.84 17.43
C SER A 114 18.44 17.65 16.75
N PHE A 115 18.46 17.66 15.42
CA PHE A 115 17.99 16.54 14.62
C PHE A 115 19.20 15.86 13.97
N VAL A 116 19.39 14.57 14.28
CA VAL A 116 20.64 13.86 14.02
C VAL A 116 20.40 12.53 13.30
N LYS A 117 21.34 12.17 12.43
CA LYS A 117 21.42 10.83 11.85
C LYS A 117 22.34 9.97 12.70
N ILE A 118 21.82 8.87 13.25
CA ILE A 118 22.62 7.91 14.01
C ILE A 118 22.44 6.54 13.36
N GLN A 119 23.52 6.00 12.79
CA GLN A 119 23.55 4.71 12.11
C GLN A 119 22.40 4.56 11.08
N ASN A 120 21.40 3.75 11.44
CA ASN A 120 20.29 3.33 10.61
C ASN A 120 19.00 4.10 10.92
N GLY A 121 19.10 5.34 11.42
CA GLY A 121 17.92 6.13 11.72
C GLY A 121 18.15 7.63 11.85
N TRP A 122 17.06 8.35 11.70
CA TRP A 122 16.94 9.76 12.06
C TRP A 122 16.27 9.89 13.42
N TYR A 123 16.83 10.76 14.27
CA TYR A 123 16.38 10.96 15.63
C TYR A 123 16.28 12.45 15.95
N SER A 124 15.26 12.82 16.72
CA SER A 124 15.25 14.09 17.44
C SER A 124 15.93 13.88 18.79
N LEU A 125 16.92 14.72 19.10
CA LEU A 125 17.71 14.69 20.32
C LEU A 125 17.29 15.85 21.21
N ALA A 126 16.98 15.56 22.48
CA ALA A 126 16.85 16.56 23.54
C ALA A 126 17.88 16.28 24.63
N VAL A 127 18.62 17.31 25.05
CA VAL A 127 19.67 17.16 26.08
C VAL A 127 19.48 18.21 27.17
N LYS A 128 19.60 17.78 28.42
CA LYS A 128 19.62 18.67 29.59
C LYS A 128 20.85 18.42 30.45
N HIS A 129 21.60 19.48 30.71
CA HIS A 129 22.76 19.47 31.60
C HIS A 129 22.37 20.01 32.97
N GLN A 130 22.72 19.29 34.03
CA GLN A 130 22.63 19.73 35.42
C GLN A 130 23.92 19.39 36.17
N GLU A 131 24.76 20.39 36.42
CA GLU A 131 26.04 20.25 37.14
C GLU A 131 26.93 19.16 36.50
N ASN A 132 27.15 18.04 37.20
CA ASN A 132 27.94 16.90 36.74
C ASN A 132 27.11 15.80 36.05
N VAL A 133 25.80 15.99 35.93
CA VAL A 133 24.87 15.05 35.31
C VAL A 133 24.35 15.61 34.00
N SER A 134 24.16 14.76 33.00
CA SER A 134 23.46 15.12 31.76
C SER A 134 22.49 14.02 31.40
N VAL A 135 21.33 14.41 30.88
CA VAL A 135 20.32 13.47 30.39
C VAL A 135 20.08 13.77 28.92
N ALA A 136 20.11 12.72 28.10
CA ALA A 136 19.74 12.80 26.69
C ALA A 136 18.53 11.90 26.41
N GLY A 137 17.54 12.47 25.74
CA GLY A 137 16.40 11.75 25.19
C GLY A 137 16.52 11.66 23.67
N LEU A 138 16.25 10.48 23.11
CA LEU A 138 16.14 10.26 21.67
C LEU A 138 14.71 9.88 21.31
N MET A 139 14.09 10.67 20.44
CA MET A 139 12.87 10.28 19.73
C MET A 139 13.26 9.77 18.34
N PRO A 140 13.05 8.49 18.05
CA PRO A 140 13.29 7.98 16.71
C PRO A 140 12.20 8.52 15.76
N VAL A 141 12.59 8.87 14.52
CA VAL A 141 11.70 9.51 13.53
C VAL A 141 11.53 8.65 12.29
N LYS A 142 12.64 8.20 11.69
CA LYS A 142 12.64 7.33 10.52
C LYS A 142 13.77 6.32 10.60
N LYS A 143 13.49 5.04 10.33
CA LYS A 143 14.52 4.00 10.15
C LYS A 143 15.02 4.03 8.70
N ILE A 144 16.33 3.86 8.51
CA ILE A 144 16.99 3.87 7.21
C ILE A 144 18.03 2.77 7.16
N TYR A 145 17.90 1.88 6.19
CA TYR A 145 18.82 0.81 5.90
C TYR A 145 19.44 1.03 4.50
N PRO A 146 20.76 0.84 4.34
CA PRO A 146 21.41 0.88 3.02
C PRO A 146 20.87 -0.17 2.05
N HIS A 147 20.44 -1.32 2.59
CA HIS A 147 19.83 -2.41 1.84
C HIS A 147 18.44 -2.70 2.43
N GLN A 148 17.42 -2.64 1.59
CA GLN A 148 16.03 -2.91 1.98
C GLN A 148 15.61 -4.31 1.55
N ASN A 149 14.83 -4.99 2.38
CA ASN A 149 14.20 -6.28 2.11
C ASN A 149 12.87 -6.37 2.88
N GLN A 150 12.21 -7.52 2.85
CA GLN A 150 10.91 -7.71 3.53
C GLN A 150 10.95 -7.48 5.06
N TYR A 151 12.13 -7.60 5.69
CA TYR A 151 12.32 -7.36 7.13
C TYR A 151 12.91 -5.98 7.44
N LEU A 152 13.64 -5.39 6.51
CA LEU A 152 14.36 -4.12 6.65
C LEU A 152 13.81 -3.11 5.67
N GLN A 153 12.91 -2.25 6.15
CA GLN A 153 12.27 -1.23 5.33
C GLN A 153 12.53 0.17 5.88
N ASN A 154 12.65 1.14 4.98
CA ASN A 154 12.89 2.53 5.34
C ASN A 154 11.59 3.22 5.74
N VAL A 155 11.14 2.98 6.97
CA VAL A 155 9.82 3.42 7.43
C VAL A 155 9.89 4.54 8.46
N PHE A 156 8.90 5.42 8.43
CA PHE A 156 8.67 6.35 9.54
C PHE A 156 8.12 5.59 10.75
N LEU A 157 8.43 6.04 11.97
CA LEU A 157 7.87 5.39 13.15
C LEU A 157 6.38 5.64 13.31
N PRO A 158 5.66 4.70 13.97
CA PRO A 158 4.24 4.85 14.27
C PRO A 158 3.94 6.22 14.91
N GLY A 159 2.91 6.87 14.38
CA GLY A 159 2.50 8.22 14.78
C GLY A 159 2.68 9.25 13.68
N PHE A 160 3.70 9.11 12.82
CA PHE A 160 3.90 10.00 11.67
C PHE A 160 3.07 9.51 10.49
N SER A 161 2.10 10.31 10.03
CA SER A 161 1.20 9.95 8.90
C SER A 161 1.84 10.28 7.55
N THR A 162 3.06 9.79 7.34
CA THR A 162 3.91 10.15 6.20
C THR A 162 4.33 8.88 5.45
N PRO A 163 4.26 8.87 4.11
CA PRO A 163 4.66 7.70 3.34
C PRO A 163 6.14 7.36 3.47
N ASP A 164 6.46 6.07 3.45
CA ASP A 164 7.83 5.56 3.67
C ASP A 164 8.82 6.00 2.59
N ALA A 165 8.35 6.26 1.37
CA ALA A 165 9.19 6.77 0.29
C ALA A 165 9.65 8.23 0.47
N VAL A 166 9.02 8.99 1.38
CA VAL A 166 9.42 10.38 1.66
C VAL A 166 10.77 10.38 2.39
N ASN A 167 11.79 11.02 1.83
CA ASN A 167 13.11 11.10 2.41
C ASN A 167 13.29 12.35 3.27
N ILE A 168 14.36 12.37 4.08
CA ILE A 168 14.71 13.49 4.94
C ILE A 168 16.03 14.09 4.48
N THR A 169 16.10 15.41 4.37
CA THR A 169 17.31 16.18 4.05
C THR A 169 17.58 17.23 5.13
N LEU A 170 18.86 17.46 5.45
CA LEU A 170 19.29 18.54 6.33
C LEU A 170 19.60 19.83 5.57
N ASN A 171 19.59 19.80 4.23
CA ASN A 171 19.84 20.97 3.43
C ASN A 171 18.49 21.62 3.04
N PRO A 172 18.21 22.87 3.49
CA PRO A 172 16.95 23.54 3.21
C PRO A 172 16.71 23.80 1.72
N ALA A 173 17.77 23.80 0.89
CA ALA A 173 17.64 23.99 -0.56
C ALA A 173 17.06 22.76 -1.29
N ASP A 174 17.16 21.57 -0.70
CA ASP A 174 16.79 20.31 -1.35
C ASP A 174 15.29 20.00 -1.23
N SER A 175 14.54 20.77 -0.44
CA SER A 175 13.09 20.62 -0.30
C SER A 175 12.40 21.95 -0.01
N LYS A 176 11.15 22.10 -0.46
CA LYS A 176 10.26 23.22 -0.10
C LYS A 176 9.43 22.92 1.15
N PHE A 177 9.45 21.68 1.62
CA PHE A 177 8.62 21.16 2.70
C PHE A 177 9.46 21.06 3.98
N HIS A 178 9.50 22.14 4.74
CA HIS A 178 10.34 22.26 5.93
C HIS A 178 9.59 21.84 7.19
N VAL A 179 10.33 21.19 8.09
CA VAL A 179 9.91 20.89 9.45
C VAL A 179 10.78 21.73 10.38
N ASN A 180 10.13 22.64 11.09
CA ASN A 180 10.79 23.52 12.06
C ASN A 180 10.65 22.95 13.47
N GLY A 181 11.62 23.25 14.33
CA GLY A 181 11.60 22.88 15.74
C GLY A 181 10.70 23.79 16.57
N THR A 182 10.68 23.55 17.88
CA THR A 182 9.94 24.34 18.89
C THR A 182 10.32 25.83 18.88
N ASN A 183 11.54 26.16 18.46
CA ASN A 183 12.07 27.53 18.36
C ASN A 183 11.86 28.17 16.97
N ASP A 184 11.04 27.56 16.10
CA ASP A 184 10.82 27.96 14.70
C ASP A 184 12.09 27.95 13.81
N SER A 185 13.17 27.32 14.30
CA SER A 185 14.38 27.07 13.52
C SER A 185 14.19 25.85 12.62
N PHE A 186 14.67 25.94 11.37
CA PHE A 186 14.72 24.81 10.45
C PHE A 186 15.47 23.61 11.08
N LEU A 187 14.84 22.44 11.08
CA LEU A 187 15.49 21.19 11.50
C LEU A 187 15.84 20.31 10.29
N PHE A 188 14.86 20.06 9.42
CA PHE A 188 15.04 19.23 8.23
C PHE A 188 13.92 19.47 7.21
N GLY A 189 14.14 19.03 5.98
CA GLY A 189 13.16 19.01 4.90
C GLY A 189 12.66 17.61 4.59
N LEU A 190 11.39 17.50 4.20
CA LEU A 190 10.79 16.28 3.66
C LEU A 190 10.91 16.30 2.13
N VAL A 191 11.60 15.31 1.55
CA VAL A 191 11.77 15.15 0.11
C VAL A 191 10.76 14.12 -0.38
N PHE A 192 9.70 14.58 -1.01
CA PHE A 192 8.71 13.71 -1.63
C PHE A 192 9.28 13.18 -2.94
N PRO A 193 9.14 11.87 -3.23
CA PRO A 193 9.28 11.38 -4.61
C PRO A 193 8.36 12.19 -5.52
N ASP A 194 8.71 12.35 -6.79
CA ASP A 194 7.93 13.10 -7.79
C ASP A 194 6.42 12.80 -7.71
N ASP A 195 5.58 13.70 -8.26
CA ASP A 195 4.10 13.77 -8.20
C ASP A 195 3.29 12.47 -8.50
N SER A 196 3.98 11.37 -8.79
CA SER A 196 3.47 10.03 -9.09
C SER A 196 3.53 9.06 -7.89
N TYR A 197 3.67 9.54 -6.65
CA TYR A 197 3.59 8.61 -5.51
C TYR A 197 2.17 8.05 -5.37
N PRO A 198 1.97 6.72 -5.44
CA PRO A 198 0.64 6.13 -5.36
C PRO A 198 0.16 6.18 -3.92
N TRP A 199 -0.90 6.93 -3.67
CA TRP A 199 -1.54 6.98 -2.36
C TRP A 199 -2.41 5.73 -2.20
N ALA A 200 -1.75 4.60 -1.96
CA ALA A 200 -2.30 3.25 -2.04
C ALA A 200 -3.64 3.09 -1.27
N PHE A 201 -3.76 3.73 -0.11
CA PHE A 201 -4.98 3.63 0.71
C PHE A 201 -6.20 4.36 0.10
N LYS A 202 -5.99 5.35 -0.77
CA LYS A 202 -7.05 6.23 -1.27
C LYS A 202 -7.50 5.91 -2.71
N ASN A 203 -6.70 5.13 -3.45
CA ASN A 203 -7.16 4.45 -4.66
C ASN A 203 -8.32 3.48 -4.42
N LEU A 204 -8.52 3.04 -3.17
CA LEU A 204 -9.60 2.12 -2.79
C LEU A 204 -10.99 2.73 -2.99
N ILE A 205 -11.17 4.04 -2.78
CA ILE A 205 -12.47 4.71 -2.97
C ILE A 205 -12.80 4.79 -4.47
N SER A 206 -11.86 5.28 -5.28
CA SER A 206 -12.02 5.30 -6.74
C SER A 206 -12.24 3.89 -7.28
N LEU A 207 -11.49 2.90 -6.77
CA LEU A 207 -11.67 1.49 -7.13
C LEU A 207 -13.06 0.97 -6.77
N PHE A 208 -13.55 1.25 -5.57
CA PHE A 208 -14.88 0.84 -5.12
C PHE A 208 -15.97 1.36 -6.06
N PHE A 209 -15.97 2.67 -6.34
CA PHE A 209 -16.96 3.26 -7.25
C PHE A 209 -16.85 2.73 -8.67
N PHE A 210 -15.62 2.44 -9.13
CA PHE A 210 -15.41 1.79 -10.43
C PHE A 210 -16.00 0.39 -10.48
N ILE A 211 -15.73 -0.44 -9.48
CA ILE A 211 -16.27 -1.81 -9.39
C ILE A 211 -17.81 -1.77 -9.36
N VAL A 212 -18.40 -0.93 -8.52
CA VAL A 212 -19.86 -0.80 -8.44
C VAL A 212 -20.43 -0.31 -9.78
N GLY A 213 -19.82 0.70 -10.40
CA GLY A 213 -20.22 1.19 -11.72
C GLY A 213 -20.15 0.11 -12.81
N MET A 214 -19.10 -0.70 -12.81
CA MET A 214 -18.93 -1.82 -13.73
C MET A 214 -19.96 -2.92 -13.51
N LEU A 215 -20.28 -3.27 -12.26
CA LEU A 215 -21.33 -4.24 -11.94
C LEU A 215 -22.71 -3.76 -12.42
N LEU A 216 -23.02 -2.47 -12.25
CA LEU A 216 -24.26 -1.88 -12.77
C LEU A 216 -24.30 -1.86 -14.30
N LEU A 217 -23.18 -1.58 -14.97
CA LEU A 217 -23.07 -1.64 -16.42
C LEU A 217 -23.32 -3.06 -16.94
N ILE A 218 -22.70 -4.06 -16.32
CA ILE A 218 -22.90 -5.47 -16.66
C ILE A 218 -24.37 -5.87 -16.44
N ALA A 219 -24.98 -5.49 -15.32
CA ALA A 219 -26.39 -5.76 -15.04
C ALA A 219 -27.32 -5.11 -16.06
N PHE A 220 -27.02 -3.88 -16.49
CA PHE A 220 -27.74 -3.21 -17.56
C PHE A 220 -27.61 -3.96 -18.90
N LEU A 221 -26.40 -4.35 -19.30
CA LEU A 221 -26.17 -5.12 -20.52
C LEU A 221 -26.94 -6.45 -20.51
N GLN A 222 -26.94 -7.17 -19.38
CA GLN A 222 -27.74 -8.40 -19.25
C GLN A 222 -29.24 -8.15 -19.42
N HIS A 223 -29.76 -7.08 -18.82
CA HIS A 223 -31.16 -6.70 -18.94
C HIS A 223 -31.53 -6.40 -20.40
N GLU A 224 -30.68 -5.68 -21.12
CA GLU A 224 -30.89 -5.35 -22.53
C GLU A 224 -30.83 -6.59 -23.43
N ILE A 225 -29.90 -7.51 -23.19
CA ILE A 225 -29.82 -8.78 -23.93
C ILE A 225 -31.06 -9.63 -23.72
N LYS A 226 -31.55 -9.73 -22.46
CA LYS A 226 -32.83 -10.39 -22.18
C LYS A 226 -33.98 -9.72 -22.93
N ARG A 227 -34.04 -8.39 -22.93
CA ARG A 227 -35.15 -7.65 -23.55
C ARG A 227 -35.16 -7.77 -25.08
N LEU A 228 -34.00 -7.61 -25.72
CA LEU A 228 -33.89 -7.52 -27.18
C LEU A 228 -33.86 -8.90 -27.84
N THR A 229 -33.26 -9.89 -27.18
CA THR A 229 -32.98 -11.20 -27.80
C THR A 229 -33.50 -12.38 -27.00
N ASN A 230 -34.03 -12.15 -25.79
CA ASN A 230 -34.42 -13.18 -24.83
C ASN A 230 -33.33 -14.26 -24.65
N TYR A 231 -32.08 -13.81 -24.55
CA TYR A 231 -30.89 -14.66 -24.44
C TYR A 231 -30.69 -15.62 -25.63
N SER A 232 -31.08 -15.22 -26.85
CA SER A 232 -30.75 -16.00 -28.05
C SER A 232 -29.23 -16.15 -28.24
N LEU A 233 -28.81 -17.12 -29.06
CA LEU A 233 -27.39 -17.36 -29.33
C LEU A 233 -26.68 -16.08 -29.82
N SER A 234 -27.30 -15.36 -30.76
CA SER A 234 -26.77 -14.09 -31.27
C SER A 234 -26.63 -13.03 -30.18
N GLY A 235 -27.62 -12.92 -29.27
CA GLY A 235 -27.56 -12.02 -28.13
C GLY A 235 -26.43 -12.36 -27.16
N MET A 236 -26.25 -13.65 -26.85
CA MET A 236 -25.16 -14.11 -25.99
C MET A 236 -23.77 -13.88 -26.62
N ILE A 237 -23.64 -14.08 -27.94
CA ILE A 237 -22.39 -13.77 -28.66
C ILE A 237 -22.08 -12.27 -28.58
N VAL A 238 -23.07 -11.41 -28.83
CA VAL A 238 -22.90 -9.96 -28.74
C VAL A 238 -22.55 -9.53 -27.31
N PHE A 239 -23.26 -10.06 -26.30
CA PHE A 239 -22.98 -9.80 -24.89
C PHE A 239 -21.55 -10.16 -24.50
N SER A 240 -21.14 -11.39 -24.84
CA SER A 240 -19.80 -11.89 -24.55
C SER A 240 -18.74 -11.07 -25.28
N GLY A 241 -18.99 -10.73 -26.55
CA GLY A 241 -18.12 -9.87 -27.36
C GLY A 241 -17.92 -8.48 -26.75
N ILE A 242 -18.99 -7.85 -26.23
CA ILE A 242 -18.90 -6.55 -25.56
C ILE A 242 -18.03 -6.64 -24.30
N LEU A 243 -18.22 -7.66 -23.46
CA LEU A 243 -17.42 -7.80 -22.23
C LEU A 243 -15.95 -8.12 -22.52
N VAL A 244 -15.68 -8.97 -23.51
CA VAL A 244 -14.31 -9.26 -23.96
C VAL A 244 -13.66 -8.02 -24.57
N ALA A 245 -14.38 -7.24 -25.39
CA ALA A 245 -13.86 -6.00 -25.94
C ALA A 245 -13.54 -4.97 -24.85
N LEU A 246 -14.42 -4.82 -23.85
CA LEU A 246 -14.18 -3.94 -22.71
C LEU A 246 -12.94 -4.37 -21.93
N ARG A 247 -12.78 -5.68 -21.68
CA ARG A 247 -11.59 -6.23 -21.02
C ARG A 247 -10.32 -6.02 -21.87
N ALA A 248 -10.39 -6.20 -23.18
CA ALA A 248 -9.27 -5.96 -24.07
C ALA A 248 -8.83 -4.48 -24.04
N VAL A 249 -9.77 -3.54 -23.97
CA VAL A 249 -9.47 -2.11 -23.78
C VAL A 249 -8.73 -1.89 -22.46
N PHE A 250 -9.20 -2.52 -21.37
CA PHE A 250 -8.57 -2.38 -20.05
C PHE A 250 -7.12 -2.84 -20.08
N LEU A 251 -6.88 -4.00 -20.68
CA LEU A 251 -5.56 -4.59 -20.79
C LEU A 251 -4.62 -3.79 -21.70
N ILE A 252 -5.04 -3.44 -22.91
CA ILE A 252 -4.18 -2.76 -23.90
C ILE A 252 -3.86 -1.33 -23.48
N LYS A 253 -4.81 -0.64 -22.84
CA LYS A 253 -4.65 0.77 -22.45
C LYS A 253 -4.19 0.95 -21.00
N GLY A 254 -4.06 -0.12 -20.22
CA GLY A 254 -3.81 0.00 -18.78
C GLY A 254 -4.94 0.77 -18.07
N PHE A 255 -6.19 0.57 -18.51
CA PHE A 255 -7.34 1.29 -17.99
C PHE A 255 -8.17 0.44 -17.01
N PRO A 256 -8.68 1.02 -15.92
CA PRO A 256 -8.32 2.35 -15.39
C PRO A 256 -6.91 2.40 -14.77
N PRO A 257 -6.19 3.54 -14.84
CA PRO A 257 -4.81 3.64 -14.37
C PRO A 257 -4.61 3.31 -12.89
N PHE A 258 -5.59 3.61 -12.04
CA PHE A 258 -5.49 3.31 -10.60
C PHE A 258 -5.47 1.81 -10.28
N LEU A 259 -5.98 0.93 -11.14
CA LEU A 259 -5.86 -0.52 -10.94
C LEU A 259 -4.39 -0.96 -11.02
N TYR A 260 -3.66 -0.38 -11.96
CA TYR A 260 -2.25 -0.72 -12.23
C TYR A 260 -1.27 -0.10 -11.24
N GLN A 261 -1.76 0.65 -10.25
CA GLN A 261 -0.96 1.13 -9.12
C GLN A 261 -0.89 0.12 -7.96
N PHE A 262 -1.76 -0.90 -7.96
CA PHE A 262 -1.73 -1.96 -6.94
C PHE A 262 -0.68 -3.02 -7.31
N GLU A 263 0.01 -3.54 -6.30
CA GLU A 263 1.03 -4.58 -6.47
C GLU A 263 0.54 -5.82 -7.21
N LEU A 264 -0.73 -6.19 -7.00
CA LEU A 264 -1.38 -7.31 -7.69
C LEU A 264 -1.38 -7.15 -9.21
N PHE A 265 -1.42 -5.91 -9.70
CA PHE A 265 -1.38 -5.58 -11.13
C PHE A 265 0.03 -5.25 -11.62
N SER A 266 1.05 -5.41 -10.76
CA SER A 266 2.45 -5.31 -11.16
C SER A 266 2.92 -6.62 -11.83
N PRO A 267 3.80 -6.56 -12.84
CA PRO A 267 4.41 -7.76 -13.44
C PRO A 267 5.39 -8.49 -12.50
N SER A 268 5.73 -7.90 -11.35
CA SER A 268 6.80 -8.37 -10.45
C SER A 268 6.55 -9.75 -9.85
N TYR A 269 5.28 -10.13 -9.67
CA TYR A 269 4.88 -11.38 -9.03
C TYR A 269 4.40 -12.45 -10.01
N TYR A 270 4.03 -12.08 -11.24
CA TYR A 270 3.48 -12.97 -12.26
C TYR A 270 3.56 -12.31 -13.64
N ALA A 271 4.32 -12.88 -14.57
CA ALA A 271 4.49 -12.35 -15.92
C ALA A 271 4.51 -13.47 -16.98
N THR A 272 3.45 -14.29 -17.04
CA THR A 272 3.41 -15.45 -17.95
C THR A 272 3.06 -15.10 -19.40
N SER A 273 2.17 -14.13 -19.66
CA SER A 273 1.72 -13.88 -21.05
C SER A 273 1.18 -12.47 -21.30
N ALA A 274 1.13 -12.06 -22.57
CA ALA A 274 0.55 -10.77 -22.99
C ALA A 274 -0.94 -10.59 -22.62
N ILE A 275 -1.69 -11.69 -22.40
CA ILE A 275 -3.10 -11.65 -22.01
C ILE A 275 -3.27 -11.59 -20.49
N SER A 276 -2.24 -11.97 -19.73
CA SER A 276 -2.21 -11.90 -18.27
C SER A 276 -0.82 -11.44 -17.81
N PRO A 277 -0.47 -10.16 -18.01
CA PRO A 277 0.86 -9.63 -17.69
C PRO A 277 1.10 -9.43 -16.19
N SER A 278 0.04 -9.55 -15.38
CA SER A 278 0.07 -9.47 -13.92
C SER A 278 -0.88 -10.50 -13.31
N LEU A 279 -0.73 -10.79 -12.02
CA LEU A 279 -1.61 -11.71 -11.28
C LEU A 279 -3.05 -11.16 -11.22
N GLY A 280 -3.20 -9.85 -11.09
CA GLY A 280 -4.48 -9.15 -11.11
C GLY A 280 -5.17 -9.27 -12.47
N ASP A 281 -4.43 -9.14 -13.56
CA ASP A 281 -4.96 -9.37 -14.90
C ASP A 281 -5.42 -10.81 -15.10
N PHE A 282 -4.67 -11.79 -14.57
CA PHE A 282 -5.05 -13.20 -14.57
C PHE A 282 -6.35 -13.43 -13.79
N LEU A 283 -6.49 -12.85 -12.60
CA LEU A 283 -7.70 -12.94 -11.78
C LEU A 283 -8.91 -12.35 -12.51
N LEU A 284 -8.77 -11.16 -13.09
CA LEU A 284 -9.87 -10.52 -13.85
C LEU A 284 -10.29 -11.35 -15.07
N ASN A 285 -9.34 -11.95 -15.78
CA ASN A 285 -9.62 -12.84 -16.90
C ASN A 285 -10.37 -14.09 -16.43
N SER A 286 -9.93 -14.70 -15.33
CA SER A 286 -10.56 -15.88 -14.74
C SER A 286 -11.99 -15.59 -14.29
N LEU A 287 -12.22 -14.46 -13.62
CA LEU A 287 -13.55 -14.00 -13.21
C LEU A 287 -14.46 -13.72 -14.40
N LEU A 288 -13.95 -13.10 -15.46
CA LEU A 288 -14.71 -12.85 -16.68
C LEU A 288 -15.15 -14.15 -17.35
N ILE A 289 -14.24 -15.11 -17.51
CA ILE A 289 -14.54 -16.42 -18.09
C ILE A 289 -15.57 -17.15 -17.25
N PHE A 290 -15.37 -17.21 -15.93
CA PHE A 290 -16.31 -17.83 -15.00
C PHE A 290 -17.71 -17.21 -15.11
N TYR A 291 -17.78 -15.88 -15.11
CA TYR A 291 -19.04 -15.16 -15.22
C TYR A 291 -19.76 -15.44 -16.54
N LEU A 292 -19.04 -15.43 -17.67
CA LEU A 292 -19.63 -15.76 -18.98
C LEU A 292 -20.17 -17.19 -19.00
N LEU A 293 -19.41 -18.16 -18.47
CA LEU A 293 -19.85 -19.55 -18.36
C LEU A 293 -21.09 -19.68 -17.46
N TYR A 294 -21.14 -18.97 -16.33
CA TYR A 294 -22.30 -18.94 -15.45
C TYR A 294 -23.54 -18.39 -16.16
N VAL A 295 -23.42 -17.29 -16.89
CA VAL A 295 -24.54 -16.66 -17.62
C VAL A 295 -25.03 -17.56 -18.75
N ILE A 296 -24.11 -18.16 -19.52
CA ILE A 296 -24.45 -19.13 -20.56
C ILE A 296 -25.18 -20.32 -19.93
N ASN A 297 -24.63 -20.92 -18.87
CA ASN A 297 -25.24 -22.10 -18.25
C ASN A 297 -26.63 -21.83 -17.67
N THR A 298 -26.86 -20.67 -17.06
CA THR A 298 -28.10 -20.36 -16.34
C THR A 298 -29.18 -19.68 -17.17
N LYS A 299 -28.81 -18.96 -18.24
CA LYS A 299 -29.75 -18.13 -19.03
C LYS A 299 -29.91 -18.59 -20.48
N PHE A 300 -28.89 -19.21 -21.08
CA PHE A 300 -28.99 -19.71 -22.44
C PHE A 300 -29.74 -21.05 -22.46
N SER A 301 -30.81 -21.13 -23.24
CA SER A 301 -31.53 -22.39 -23.45
C SER A 301 -30.99 -23.09 -24.69
N PHE A 302 -30.28 -24.21 -24.47
CA PHE A 302 -29.75 -25.04 -25.57
C PHE A 302 -30.85 -25.60 -26.50
N ARG A 303 -32.11 -25.63 -26.07
CA ARG A 303 -33.27 -26.00 -26.92
C ARG A 303 -33.56 -24.98 -28.03
N GLN A 304 -33.04 -23.76 -27.94
CA GLN A 304 -33.20 -22.75 -29.00
C GLN A 304 -32.26 -22.96 -30.18
N LEU A 305 -31.33 -23.92 -30.11
CA LEU A 305 -30.44 -24.22 -31.22
C LEU A 305 -31.20 -25.02 -32.28
N PRO A 306 -31.23 -24.59 -33.56
CA PRO A 306 -31.88 -25.31 -34.65
C PRO A 306 -31.03 -26.52 -35.06
N LEU A 307 -30.89 -27.50 -34.17
CA LEU A 307 -30.09 -28.71 -34.40
C LEU A 307 -30.90 -29.84 -35.04
N ASP A 308 -32.23 -29.72 -35.08
CA ASP A 308 -33.11 -30.76 -35.60
C ASP A 308 -33.00 -30.89 -37.13
N ASP A 309 -32.82 -29.78 -37.85
CA ASP A 309 -32.67 -29.75 -39.32
C ASP A 309 -31.24 -30.04 -39.82
N VAL A 310 -30.28 -30.27 -38.91
CA VAL A 310 -28.87 -30.49 -39.28
C VAL A 310 -28.62 -31.94 -39.67
N SER A 311 -28.01 -32.16 -40.84
CA SER A 311 -27.62 -33.50 -41.30
C SER A 311 -26.70 -34.23 -40.31
N LEU A 312 -26.71 -35.58 -40.32
CA LEU A 312 -25.86 -36.40 -39.43
C LEU A 312 -24.36 -36.08 -39.58
N LYS A 313 -23.89 -35.76 -40.80
CA LYS A 313 -22.52 -35.29 -41.06
C LYS A 313 -22.26 -33.92 -40.40
N GLY A 314 -23.23 -33.01 -40.45
CA GLY A 314 -23.16 -31.72 -39.77
C GLY A 314 -23.10 -31.85 -38.25
N LYS A 315 -23.94 -32.72 -37.67
CA LYS A 315 -23.92 -33.02 -36.22
C LYS A 315 -22.55 -33.55 -35.78
N LYS A 316 -21.97 -34.50 -36.52
CA LYS A 316 -20.60 -35.01 -36.24
C LYS A 316 -19.54 -33.90 -36.31
N ARG A 317 -19.63 -32.99 -37.29
CA ARG A 317 -18.70 -31.85 -37.41
C ARG A 317 -18.83 -30.87 -36.23
N ILE A 318 -20.06 -30.58 -35.79
CA ILE A 318 -20.32 -29.72 -34.62
C ILE A 318 -19.72 -30.36 -33.36
N VAL A 319 -19.99 -31.65 -33.12
CA VAL A 319 -19.42 -32.38 -31.98
C VAL A 319 -17.89 -32.33 -32.02
N PHE A 320 -17.28 -32.61 -33.18
CA PHE A 320 -15.83 -32.52 -33.34
C PHE A 320 -15.28 -31.12 -33.01
N LEU A 321 -15.91 -30.05 -33.50
CA LEU A 321 -15.48 -28.68 -33.22
C LEU A 321 -15.62 -28.33 -31.73
N ILE A 322 -16.70 -28.75 -31.07
CA ILE A 322 -16.89 -28.55 -29.63
C ILE A 322 -15.81 -29.29 -28.83
N THR A 323 -15.54 -30.56 -29.17
CA THR A 323 -14.50 -31.35 -28.52
C THR A 323 -13.11 -30.76 -28.73
N MET A 324 -12.80 -30.31 -29.95
CA MET A 324 -11.53 -29.64 -30.26
C MET A 324 -11.39 -28.33 -29.46
N LEU A 325 -12.44 -27.52 -29.38
CA LEU A 325 -12.44 -26.27 -28.62
C LEU A 325 -12.26 -26.54 -27.12
N ALA A 326 -12.92 -27.57 -26.58
CA ALA A 326 -12.75 -27.99 -25.19
C ALA A 326 -11.32 -28.46 -24.90
N PHE A 327 -10.71 -29.20 -25.83
CA PHE A 327 -9.30 -29.62 -25.73
C PHE A 327 -8.34 -28.42 -25.72
N LEU A 328 -8.50 -27.47 -26.64
CA LEU A 328 -7.69 -26.25 -26.68
C LEU A 328 -7.85 -25.42 -25.40
N PHE A 329 -9.08 -25.31 -24.89
CA PHE A 329 -9.35 -24.62 -23.63
C PHE A 329 -8.69 -25.31 -22.44
N ALA A 330 -8.75 -26.64 -22.37
CA ALA A 330 -8.05 -27.40 -21.34
C ALA A 330 -6.53 -27.22 -21.41
N ALA A 331 -5.95 -27.25 -22.61
CA ALA A 331 -4.52 -26.98 -22.82
C ALA A 331 -4.14 -25.55 -22.36
N GLN A 332 -4.99 -24.56 -22.62
CA GLN A 332 -4.78 -23.18 -22.16
C GLN A 332 -4.84 -23.06 -20.64
N ILE A 333 -5.77 -23.77 -19.98
CA ILE A 333 -5.83 -23.85 -18.51
C ILE A 333 -4.54 -24.45 -17.96
N VAL A 334 -4.07 -25.56 -18.53
CA VAL A 334 -2.80 -26.19 -18.12
C VAL A 334 -1.65 -25.22 -18.27
N PHE A 335 -1.54 -24.52 -19.40
CA PHE A 335 -0.52 -23.50 -19.63
C PHE A 335 -0.55 -22.39 -18.56
N TRP A 336 -1.73 -21.88 -18.23
CA TRP A 336 -1.88 -20.86 -17.18
C TRP A 336 -1.56 -21.38 -15.78
N LEU A 337 -1.94 -22.61 -15.44
CA LEU A 337 -1.60 -23.25 -14.17
C LEU A 337 -0.10 -23.49 -14.06
N THR A 338 0.56 -23.95 -15.13
CA THR A 338 2.02 -24.10 -15.15
C THR A 338 2.71 -22.75 -14.97
N GLY A 339 2.24 -21.70 -15.65
CA GLY A 339 2.77 -20.35 -15.46
C GLY A 339 2.58 -19.82 -14.03
N LEU A 340 1.46 -20.14 -13.36
CA LEU A 340 1.28 -19.79 -11.95
C LEU A 340 2.32 -20.47 -11.04
N ILE A 341 2.71 -21.70 -11.34
CA ILE A 341 3.67 -22.44 -10.51
C ILE A 341 5.11 -22.04 -10.84
N VAL A 342 5.42 -21.87 -12.12
CA VAL A 342 6.79 -21.68 -12.61
C VAL A 342 7.21 -20.21 -12.65
N ASP A 343 6.28 -19.32 -13.04
CA ASP A 343 6.57 -17.91 -13.28
C ASP A 343 6.08 -16.99 -12.14
N SER A 344 5.62 -17.56 -11.02
CA SER A 344 5.31 -16.77 -9.82
C SER A 344 6.39 -16.90 -8.77
N ASN A 345 6.68 -15.79 -8.10
CA ASN A 345 7.54 -15.77 -6.91
C ASN A 345 6.78 -16.22 -5.64
N ILE A 346 5.56 -16.75 -5.77
CA ILE A 346 4.76 -17.22 -4.63
C ILE A 346 5.27 -18.59 -4.22
N ASN A 347 5.78 -18.70 -2.99
CA ASN A 347 6.33 -19.94 -2.47
C ASN A 347 5.20 -20.90 -2.11
N PHE A 348 4.88 -21.86 -2.98
CA PHE A 348 3.83 -22.88 -2.76
C PHE A 348 4.26 -24.00 -1.77
N ASN A 349 5.23 -23.74 -0.91
CA ASN A 349 5.73 -24.72 0.04
C ASN A 349 4.70 -24.95 1.16
N LEU A 350 4.02 -26.11 1.11
CA LEU A 350 3.04 -26.56 2.10
C LEU A 350 3.61 -26.75 3.51
N ASN A 351 4.93 -26.68 3.69
CA ASN A 351 5.54 -26.70 5.02
C ASN A 351 5.62 -25.30 5.67
N ASN A 352 5.36 -24.22 4.92
CA ASN A 352 5.43 -22.82 5.36
C ASN A 352 4.08 -22.07 5.18
N ILE A 353 2.95 -22.74 5.43
CA ILE A 353 1.59 -22.18 5.25
C ILE A 353 1.36 -20.92 6.12
N PHE A 354 2.15 -20.74 7.18
CA PHE A 354 2.06 -19.60 8.10
C PHE A 354 2.96 -18.40 7.70
N GLU A 355 3.81 -18.54 6.67
CA GLU A 355 4.62 -17.47 6.08
C GLU A 355 4.10 -17.12 4.67
N LEU A 356 2.78 -17.00 4.52
CA LEU A 356 2.22 -16.36 3.33
C LEU A 356 2.48 -14.85 3.46
N ASP A 357 3.63 -14.43 2.96
CA ASP A 357 4.03 -13.03 2.84
C ASP A 357 3.01 -12.28 1.97
N TYR A 358 2.40 -11.25 2.53
CA TYR A 358 1.56 -10.27 1.83
C TYR A 358 2.32 -8.96 1.63
#